data_AF-A0A3D3MB36-F1
#
_entry.id   AF-A0A3D3MB36-F1
#
_cell.length_a   1.000
_cell.length_b   1.000
_cell.length_c   1.000
_cell.angle_alpha   90.00
_cell.angle_beta   90.00
_cell.angle_gamma   90.00
#
_symmetry.space_group_name_H-M   'P 1'
#
loop_
_entity.id
_entity.type
_entity.pdbx_description
1 polymer ?
#
loop_
_entity_poly.entity_id
_entity_poly.type
_entity_poly.pdbx_seq_one_letter_code
_entity_poly.pdbx_strand_id
1 'polypeptide(L)'
;MKNCKLFLFLTILSFPGFALAQKSDEIKIHMIQKGKKTALRQENIPHFIQFGIMSKNHDDFKKKYHTGITYQNCVISSAISKQAKENNLAIAKVLTEKYGDAWKKDLGMIPYGL
;
A
#
# COMPACT_ATOMS: atom_id res chain seq x y z
N MET A 1 5.64 41.08 -57.85
CA MET A 1 4.16 40.94 -57.78
C MET A 1 3.77 39.51 -58.13
N LYS A 2 2.77 38.96 -57.43
CA LYS A 2 2.05 37.69 -57.66
C LYS A 2 2.66 36.40 -57.07
N ASN A 3 2.40 36.22 -55.78
CA ASN A 3 1.66 35.10 -55.17
C ASN A 3 1.72 33.76 -55.92
N CYS A 4 2.33 32.75 -55.31
CA CYS A 4 1.96 31.35 -55.57
C CYS A 4 1.79 30.60 -54.26
N LYS A 5 0.76 29.77 -54.24
CA LYS A 5 -0.02 29.37 -53.08
C LYS A 5 0.68 28.30 -52.26
N LEU A 6 0.67 28.54 -50.95
CA LEU A 6 0.40 27.58 -49.87
C LEU A 6 0.02 26.16 -50.33
N PHE A 7 0.92 25.21 -50.13
CA PHE A 7 0.56 23.78 -49.97
C PHE A 7 1.27 23.30 -48.69
N LEU A 8 0.61 23.57 -47.56
CA LEU A 8 0.95 22.96 -46.28
C LEU A 8 0.61 21.46 -46.38
N PHE A 9 1.65 20.64 -46.51
CA PHE A 9 1.55 19.19 -46.30
C PHE A 9 1.13 18.96 -44.85
N LEU A 10 -0.16 18.70 -44.63
CA LEU A 10 -0.67 18.13 -43.38
C LEU A 10 -0.30 16.65 -43.36
N THR A 11 0.94 16.36 -42.94
CA THR A 11 1.32 15.03 -42.49
C THR A 11 0.62 14.78 -41.16
N ILE A 12 -0.52 14.12 -41.22
CA ILE A 12 -1.22 13.59 -40.06
C ILE A 12 -0.30 12.51 -39.47
N LEU A 13 0.52 12.90 -38.49
CA LEU A 13 1.18 11.98 -37.57
C LEU A 13 0.09 11.37 -36.69
N SER A 14 -0.58 10.35 -37.23
CA SER A 14 -1.40 9.42 -36.46
C SER A 14 -0.46 8.61 -35.58
N PHE A 15 -0.01 9.18 -34.47
CA PHE A 15 0.41 8.37 -33.35
C PHE A 15 -0.85 7.70 -32.81
N PRO A 16 -1.00 6.35 -32.88
CA PRO A 16 -1.95 5.72 -32.01
C PRO A 16 -1.46 6.00 -30.59
N GLY A 17 -2.08 6.97 -29.94
CA GLY A 17 -1.95 7.13 -28.50
C GLY A 17 -2.41 5.82 -27.90
N PHE A 18 -1.46 4.96 -27.52
CA PHE A 18 -1.72 3.91 -26.57
C PHE A 18 -2.17 4.63 -25.30
N ALA A 19 -3.48 4.82 -25.15
CA ALA A 19 -4.08 5.14 -23.87
C ALA A 19 -3.81 3.92 -22.99
N LEU A 20 -2.65 3.91 -22.35
CA LEU A 20 -2.39 3.00 -21.26
C LEU A 20 -3.36 3.45 -20.16
N ALA A 21 -4.49 2.76 -20.05
CA ALA A 21 -5.36 2.87 -18.91
C ALA A 21 -4.53 2.39 -17.71
N GLN A 22 -3.81 3.31 -17.07
CA GLN A 22 -3.19 3.08 -15.78
C GLN A 22 -4.35 2.93 -14.79
N LYS A 23 -4.84 1.69 -14.66
CA LYS A 23 -5.64 1.25 -13.52
C LYS A 23 -4.70 1.32 -12.32
N SER A 24 -4.56 2.50 -11.73
CA SER A 24 -4.10 2.61 -10.37
C SER A 24 -5.21 1.98 -9.54
N ASP A 25 -5.08 0.69 -9.26
CA ASP A 25 -5.80 0.08 -8.15
C ASP A 25 -5.37 0.87 -6.92
N GLU A 26 -6.19 1.87 -6.54
CA GLU A 26 -6.05 2.58 -5.28
C GLU A 26 -6.01 1.52 -4.20
N ILE A 27 -4.83 1.29 -3.63
CA ILE A 27 -4.65 0.39 -2.52
C ILE A 27 -5.47 0.99 -1.37
N LYS A 28 -6.69 0.48 -1.18
CA LYS A 28 -7.54 0.83 -0.04
C LYS A 28 -6.90 0.25 1.21
N ILE A 29 -6.00 1.01 1.82
CA ILE A 29 -5.48 0.71 3.16
C ILE A 29 -6.68 0.70 4.11
N HIS A 30 -6.86 -0.41 4.81
CA HIS A 30 -8.02 -0.58 5.68
C HIS A 30 -7.84 0.26 6.94
N MET A 31 -8.54 1.39 6.97
CA MET A 31 -8.67 2.21 8.17
C MET A 31 -9.60 1.52 9.17
N ILE A 32 -9.19 1.43 10.44
CA ILE A 32 -9.98 0.75 11.48
C ILE A 32 -11.33 1.47 11.66
N GLN A 33 -12.43 0.80 11.32
CA GLN A 33 -13.76 1.11 11.84
C GLN A 33 -14.06 0.28 13.10
N LYS A 34 -14.73 0.94 14.03
CA LYS A 34 -14.74 0.76 15.49
C LYS A 34 -15.45 -0.52 15.97
N GLY A 35 -14.82 -1.22 16.93
CA GLY A 35 -15.45 -2.18 17.85
C GLY A 35 -14.64 -2.32 19.16
N LYS A 36 -15.27 -2.06 20.33
CA LYS A 36 -14.77 -2.15 21.73
C LYS A 36 -13.76 -3.30 21.95
N LYS A 37 -12.65 -3.25 22.70
CA LYS A 37 -12.00 -2.38 23.71
C LYS A 37 -10.49 -2.42 23.38
N THR A 38 -9.77 -1.32 23.28
CA THR A 38 -8.91 -0.72 24.32
C THR A 38 -8.47 0.63 23.75
N ALA A 39 -8.35 1.65 24.59
CA ALA A 39 -8.01 3.02 24.20
C ALA A 39 -6.57 3.11 23.65
N LEU A 40 -6.35 2.68 22.41
CA LEU A 40 -5.18 3.04 21.62
C LEU A 40 -5.63 4.18 20.73
N ARG A 41 -5.12 5.38 21.05
CA ARG A 41 -5.24 6.63 20.28
C ARG A 41 -5.27 6.26 18.78
N GLN A 42 -6.37 6.55 18.10
CA GLN A 42 -6.49 6.35 16.65
C GLN A 42 -5.53 7.32 15.95
N GLU A 43 -4.26 6.95 15.91
CA GLU A 43 -3.28 7.55 15.03
C GLU A 43 -3.52 6.93 13.65
N ASN A 44 -3.82 7.79 12.68
CA ASN A 44 -4.07 7.42 11.29
C ASN A 44 -2.73 7.03 10.63
N ILE A 45 -2.21 5.86 11.00
CA ILE A 45 -0.94 5.33 10.51
C ILE A 45 -1.13 3.98 9.81
N PRO A 46 -0.33 3.67 8.78
CA PRO A 46 -0.31 2.35 8.17
C PRO A 46 -0.03 1.27 9.21
N HIS A 47 -0.64 0.09 9.06
CA HIS A 47 -0.40 -1.02 9.98
C HIS A 47 -0.43 -2.37 9.30
N PHE A 48 0.50 -3.26 9.66
CA PHE A 48 0.43 -4.65 9.29
C PHE A 48 -0.76 -5.32 9.98
N ILE A 49 -1.42 -6.23 9.28
CA ILE A 49 -2.47 -7.09 9.84
C ILE A 49 -1.83 -8.43 10.19
N GLN A 50 -1.88 -8.79 11.47
CA GLN A 50 -1.41 -10.08 11.97
C GLN A 50 -2.57 -10.81 12.64
N PHE A 51 -2.68 -12.13 12.40
CA PHE A 51 -3.65 -12.95 13.13
C PHE A 51 -3.00 -13.61 14.35
N GLY A 52 -3.75 -13.70 15.43
CA GLY A 52 -3.34 -14.37 16.66
C GLY A 52 -3.16 -13.44 17.85
N ILE A 53 -2.52 -13.97 18.89
CA ILE A 53 -2.24 -13.25 20.13
C ILE A 53 -0.97 -12.42 19.92
N MET A 54 -0.95 -11.19 20.44
CA MET A 54 0.23 -10.34 20.41
C MET A 54 1.39 -11.00 21.16
N SER A 55 2.45 -11.33 20.43
CA SER A 55 3.62 -12.01 20.98
C SER A 55 4.65 -11.06 21.58
N LYS A 56 4.63 -9.78 21.21
CA LYS A 56 5.58 -8.77 21.66
C LYS A 56 5.06 -7.35 21.48
N ASN A 57 5.65 -6.39 22.20
CA ASN A 57 5.42 -4.97 21.97
C ASN A 57 6.17 -4.50 20.71
N HIS A 58 5.55 -3.60 19.94
CA HIS A 58 6.06 -3.03 18.70
C HIS A 58 6.15 -1.50 18.72
N ASP A 59 6.10 -0.87 19.90
CA ASP A 59 6.14 0.59 20.04
C ASP A 59 7.41 1.20 19.42
N ASP A 60 8.57 0.54 19.56
CA ASP A 60 9.82 0.99 18.95
C ASP A 60 9.76 0.94 17.41
N PHE A 61 9.17 -0.12 16.86
CA PHE A 61 8.94 -0.24 15.42
C PHE A 61 7.99 0.86 14.94
N LYS A 62 6.87 1.07 15.65
CA LYS A 62 5.90 2.12 15.36
C LYS A 62 6.54 3.50 15.39
N LYS A 63 7.37 3.79 16.40
CA LYS A 63 8.07 5.07 16.54
C LYS A 63 9.09 5.28 15.42
N LYS A 64 9.86 4.25 15.05
CA LYS A 64 10.91 4.35 14.04
C LYS A 64 10.36 4.44 12.62
N TYR A 65 9.36 3.64 12.29
CA TYR A 65 8.86 3.49 10.92
C TYR A 65 7.56 4.24 10.64
N HIS A 66 6.89 4.75 11.68
CA HIS A 66 5.55 5.31 11.60
C HIS A 66 4.52 4.31 11.05
N THR A 67 4.72 3.02 11.35
CA THR A 67 3.88 1.90 10.91
C THR A 67 3.59 0.98 12.10
N GLY A 68 2.32 0.68 12.35
CA GLY A 68 1.89 -0.19 13.45
C GLY A 68 1.72 -1.66 13.07
N ILE A 69 1.30 -2.47 14.04
CA ILE A 69 0.79 -3.82 13.83
C ILE A 69 -0.56 -3.94 14.54
N THR A 70 -1.57 -4.37 13.81
CA THR A 70 -2.90 -4.67 14.34
C THR A 70 -3.09 -6.17 14.40
N TYR A 71 -3.34 -6.68 15.60
CA TYR A 71 -3.66 -8.08 15.83
C TYR A 71 -5.17 -8.30 15.68
N GLN A 72 -5.53 -9.23 14.79
CA GLN A 72 -6.90 -9.70 14.57
C GLN A 72 -7.06 -11.13 15.13
N ASN A 73 -8.32 -11.54 15.31
CA ASN A 73 -8.64 -12.86 15.82
C ASN A 73 -8.18 -13.99 14.88
N CYS A 74 -8.21 -15.24 15.38
CA CYS A 74 -7.76 -16.41 14.62
C CYS A 74 -8.78 -16.96 13.62
N VAL A 75 -9.99 -16.39 13.55
CA VAL A 75 -11.04 -16.86 12.64
C VAL A 75 -10.83 -16.17 11.29
N ILE A 76 -10.05 -16.81 10.43
CA ILE A 76 -9.60 -16.24 9.17
C ILE A 76 -10.48 -16.78 8.03
N SER A 77 -11.33 -15.92 7.47
CA SER A 77 -12.03 -16.22 6.22
C SER A 77 -11.10 -16.00 5.02
N SER A 78 -11.45 -16.56 3.85
CA SER A 78 -10.69 -16.33 2.61
C SER A 78 -10.60 -14.84 2.24
N ALA A 79 -11.68 -14.09 2.44
CA ALA A 79 -11.72 -12.64 2.20
C ALA A 79 -10.76 -11.88 3.13
N ILE A 80 -10.79 -12.18 4.43
CA ILE A 80 -9.92 -11.52 5.42
C ILE A 80 -8.45 -11.89 5.21
N SER A 81 -8.16 -13.15 4.87
CA SER A 81 -6.82 -13.60 4.48
C SER A 81 -6.28 -12.81 3.29
N LYS A 82 -7.06 -12.70 2.22
CA LYS A 82 -6.68 -11.96 1.01
C LYS A 82 -6.41 -10.49 1.34
N GLN A 83 -7.30 -9.86 2.09
CA GLN A 83 -7.16 -8.47 2.53
C GLN A 83 -5.88 -8.25 3.34
N ALA A 84 -5.58 -9.11 4.31
CA ALA A 84 -4.38 -9.00 5.13
C ALA A 84 -3.11 -9.13 4.28
N LYS A 85 -3.09 -10.08 3.34
CA LYS A 85 -1.97 -10.26 2.41
C LYS A 85 -1.75 -9.02 1.54
N GLU A 86 -2.80 -8.50 0.91
CA GLU A 86 -2.71 -7.31 0.03
C GLU A 86 -2.23 -6.07 0.79
N ASN A 87 -2.79 -5.83 1.99
CA ASN A 87 -2.37 -4.74 2.87
C ASN A 87 -0.88 -4.87 3.27
N ASN A 88 -0.48 -6.06 3.71
CA ASN A 88 0.88 -6.27 4.22
C ASN A 88 1.92 -6.17 3.10
N LEU A 89 1.61 -6.66 1.89
CA LEU A 89 2.46 -6.47 0.71
C LEU A 89 2.65 -5.00 0.37
N ALA A 90 1.58 -4.20 0.43
CA ALA A 90 1.65 -2.76 0.16
C ALA A 90 2.55 -2.03 1.17
N ILE A 91 2.39 -2.33 2.46
CA ILE A 91 3.21 -1.72 3.52
C ILE A 91 4.68 -2.16 3.39
N ALA A 92 4.92 -3.45 3.16
CA ALA A 92 6.27 -3.99 2.96
C ALA A 92 6.98 -3.31 1.79
N LYS A 93 6.28 -3.09 0.68
CA LYS A 93 6.81 -2.35 -0.47
C LYS A 93 7.22 -0.94 -0.07
N VAL A 94 6.35 -0.17 0.59
CA VAL A 94 6.65 1.20 1.04
C VAL A 94 7.84 1.24 2.01
N LEU A 95 7.90 0.30 2.96
CA LEU A 95 9.01 0.24 3.92
C LEU A 95 10.33 -0.16 3.25
N THR A 96 10.30 -1.11 2.32
CA THR A 96 11.49 -1.52 1.57
C THR A 96 11.98 -0.41 0.64
N GLU A 97 11.09 0.32 -0.03
CA GLU A 97 11.45 1.48 -0.86
C GLU A 97 12.14 2.59 -0.04
N LYS A 98 11.67 2.83 1.19
CA LYS A 98 12.17 3.92 2.03
C LYS A 98 13.39 3.55 2.89
N TYR A 99 13.46 2.31 3.36
CA TYR A 99 14.42 1.88 4.40
C TYR A 99 15.21 0.62 4.01
N GLY A 100 15.05 0.09 2.80
CA GLY A 100 15.60 -1.20 2.40
C GLY A 100 15.05 -2.34 3.28
N ASP A 101 15.80 -3.43 3.42
CA ASP A 101 15.34 -4.59 4.19
C ASP A 101 15.55 -4.49 5.70
N ALA A 102 16.10 -3.38 6.21
CA ALA A 102 16.39 -3.20 7.63
C ALA A 102 15.15 -3.32 8.52
N TRP A 103 13.99 -2.86 8.04
CA TRP A 103 12.73 -2.91 8.78
C TRP A 103 12.30 -4.34 9.13
N LYS A 104 12.69 -5.35 8.35
CA LYS A 104 12.33 -6.76 8.61
C LYS A 104 12.97 -7.24 9.91
N LYS A 105 14.24 -6.91 10.13
CA LYS A 105 14.97 -7.27 11.35
C LYS A 105 14.40 -6.54 12.56
N ASP A 106 14.12 -5.24 12.41
CA ASP A 106 13.61 -4.40 13.49
C ASP A 106 12.16 -4.76 13.86
N LEU A 107 11.35 -5.16 12.88
CA LEU A 107 10.02 -5.71 13.13
C LEU A 107 10.11 -7.04 13.86
N GLY A 108 11.14 -7.85 13.59
CA GLY A 108 11.46 -9.10 14.29
C GLY A 108 10.34 -10.16 14.26
N MET A 109 9.46 -10.08 13.27
CA MET A 109 8.47 -11.09 12.91
C MET A 109 8.16 -10.96 11.43
N ILE A 110 7.62 -12.01 10.82
CA ILE A 110 7.13 -11.97 9.45
C ILE A 110 5.61 -11.71 9.50
N PRO A 111 5.13 -10.55 9.01
CA PRO A 111 3.70 -10.29 8.88
C PRO A 111 3.01 -11.34 8.02
N TYR A 112 1.74 -11.60 8.31
CA TYR A 112 0.94 -12.52 7.52
C TYR A 112 0.99 -12.24 6.01
N GLY A 113 1.25 -13.27 5.21
CA GLY A 113 1.21 -13.17 3.75
C GLY A 113 2.44 -12.54 3.08
N LEU A 114 3.51 -12.29 3.84
CA LEU A 114 4.84 -11.88 3.35
C LEU A 114 5.82 -13.05 3.32
#